data_AF-A0AAE9TIR1-F1
#
_entry.id   AF-A0AAE9TIR1-F1
#
_cell.length_a   1.000
_cell.length_b   1.000
_cell.length_c   1.000
_cell.angle_alpha   90.00
_cell.angle_beta   90.00
_cell.angle_gamma   90.00
#
_symmetry.space_group_name_H-M   'P 1'
#
loop_
_entity.id
_entity.type
_entity.pdbx_description
1 polymer ?
#
loop_
_entity_poly.entity_id
_entity_poly.type
_entity_poly.pdbx_seq_one_letter_code
_entity_poly.pdbx_strand_id
1 'polypeptide(L)' 'MNIGSVFRGLLGDVKAGEAKKLDMQPGQVVRGVVLKVSEDGSEAVLQIQGSQVRAKLETPLQPGQTTTFQVQPASPAE' A
#
# COMPACT_ATOMS: atom_id res chain seq x y z
N MET A 1 41.22 9.97 19.23
CA MET A 1 41.58 9.62 17.84
C MET A 1 41.62 8.10 17.73
N ASN A 2 40.55 7.51 17.23
CA ASN A 2 40.46 6.21 16.54
C ASN A 2 38.96 5.98 16.27
N ILE A 3 38.46 6.76 15.31
CA ILE A 3 37.19 6.50 14.65
C ILE A 3 37.54 5.59 13.46
N GLY A 4 36.77 4.54 13.25
CA GLY A 4 36.81 3.78 12.01
C GLY A 4 37.00 2.29 12.24
N SER A 5 36.22 1.52 11.47
CA SER A 5 36.02 0.07 11.55
C SER A 5 35.22 -0.33 12.80
N VAL A 6 33.97 -0.78 12.73
CA VAL A 6 33.38 -1.73 11.79
C VAL A 6 31.86 -1.51 11.77
N PHE A 7 31.33 -0.81 10.77
CA PHE A 7 29.90 -0.91 10.39
C PHE A 7 29.81 -0.90 8.87
N ARG A 8 30.32 -1.96 8.25
CA ARG A 8 30.15 -2.29 6.84
C ARG A 8 29.78 -3.76 6.75
N GLY A 9 28.49 -4.06 6.75
CA GLY A 9 28.10 -5.46 6.57
C GLY A 9 26.64 -5.83 6.57
N LEU A 10 25.70 -4.96 6.94
CA LEU A 10 24.27 -5.33 6.93
C LEU A 10 23.39 -4.25 6.30
N LEU A 11 23.88 -3.66 5.20
CA LEU A 11 22.98 -3.41 4.05
C LEU A 11 22.63 -4.78 3.48
N GLY A 12 21.93 -5.58 4.30
CA GLY A 12 21.24 -6.76 3.84
C GLY A 12 20.30 -6.24 2.79
N ASP A 13 20.52 -6.71 1.57
CA ASP A 13 19.56 -6.79 0.50
C ASP A 13 18.15 -6.82 1.10
N VAL A 14 17.55 -5.65 1.31
CA VAL A 14 16.10 -5.56 1.34
C VAL A 14 15.79 -5.75 -0.13
N LYS A 15 15.84 -7.02 -0.57
CA LYS A 15 14.92 -7.51 -1.57
C LYS A 15 13.61 -6.94 -1.09
N ALA A 16 13.18 -5.85 -1.74
CA ALA A 16 11.87 -5.29 -1.59
C ALA A 16 10.96 -6.50 -1.74
N GLY A 17 10.51 -7.02 -0.58
CA GLY A 17 10.08 -8.40 -0.45
C GLY A 17 9.08 -8.64 -1.53
N GLU A 18 9.33 -9.66 -2.36
CA GLU A 18 8.53 -10.07 -3.51
C GLU A 18 7.16 -9.47 -3.39
N ALA A 19 6.90 -8.36 -4.12
CA ALA A 19 5.66 -7.64 -3.98
C ALA A 19 4.57 -8.66 -4.27
N LYS A 20 3.93 -9.17 -3.21
CA LYS A 20 2.94 -10.23 -3.31
C LYS A 20 1.93 -9.69 -4.29
N LYS A 21 1.95 -10.27 -5.50
CA LYS A 21 1.15 -9.78 -6.61
C LYS A 21 -0.29 -10.03 -6.17
N LEU A 22 -0.91 -8.96 -5.70
CA LEU A 22 -2.26 -9.01 -5.19
C LEU A 22 -3.15 -9.09 -6.41
N ASP A 23 -3.62 -10.30 -6.72
CA ASP A 23 -4.56 -10.52 -7.80
C ASP A 23 -5.94 -10.09 -7.31
N MET A 24 -6.43 -8.98 -7.85
CA MET A 24 -7.70 -8.37 -7.48
C MET A 24 -8.62 -8.41 -8.70
N GLN A 25 -9.83 -8.94 -8.53
CA GLN A 25 -10.83 -9.01 -9.59
C GLN A 25 -11.86 -7.89 -9.44
N PRO A 26 -12.33 -7.26 -10.53
CA PRO A 26 -13.44 -6.31 -10.45
C PRO A 26 -14.67 -6.93 -9.78
N GLY A 27 -15.31 -6.18 -8.90
CA GLY A 27 -16.44 -6.64 -8.09
C GLY A 27 -16.05 -7.41 -6.81
N GLN A 28 -14.80 -7.83 -6.67
CA GLN A 28 -14.31 -8.52 -5.47
C GLN A 28 -14.37 -7.60 -4.25
N VAL A 29 -14.88 -8.12 -3.13
CA VAL A 29 -14.86 -7.42 -1.84
C VAL A 29 -13.63 -7.84 -1.05
N VAL A 30 -12.81 -6.88 -0.64
CA VAL A 30 -11.57 -7.08 0.10
C VAL A 30 -11.58 -6.26 1.39
N ARG A 31 -11.02 -6.81 2.47
CA ARG A 31 -10.79 -6.05 3.71
C ARG A 31 -9.43 -5.36 3.63
N GLY A 32 -9.39 -4.07 3.94
CA GLY A 32 -8.16 -3.28 3.94
C GLY A 32 -8.09 -2.31 5.11
N VAL A 33 -6.87 -1.84 5.37
CA VAL A 33 -6.58 -0.77 6.34
C VAL A 33 -6.05 0.44 5.58
N VAL A 34 -6.57 1.62 5.86
CA VAL A 34 -6.07 2.87 5.30
C VAL A 34 -4.76 3.23 5.99
N LEU A 35 -3.66 3.27 5.26
CA LEU A 35 -2.36 3.67 5.81
C LEU A 35 -2.18 5.18 5.77
N LYS A 36 -2.53 5.78 4.62
CA LYS A 36 -2.39 7.22 4.38
C LYS A 36 -3.45 7.67 3.39
N VAL A 37 -3.92 8.90 3.56
CA VAL A 37 -4.81 9.60 2.62
C VAL A 37 -4.03 10.79 2.05
N SER A 38 -4.25 11.12 0.78
CA SER A 38 -3.69 12.32 0.13
C SER A 38 -4.24 13.60 0.78
N GLU A 39 -3.55 14.72 0.59
CA GLU A 39 -3.99 16.02 1.14
C GLU A 39 -5.36 16.46 0.62
N ASP A 40 -5.70 16.08 -0.62
CA ASP A 40 -7.00 16.38 -1.25
C ASP A 40 -8.10 15.38 -0.89
N GLY A 41 -7.77 14.28 -0.19
CA GLY A 41 -8.73 13.23 0.18
C GLY A 41 -9.13 12.27 -0.95
N SER A 42 -8.65 12.48 -2.18
CA SER A 42 -9.08 11.73 -3.36
C SER A 42 -8.38 10.37 -3.50
N GLU A 43 -7.20 10.22 -2.91
CA GLU A 43 -6.38 9.02 -3.03
C GLU A 43 -5.95 8.51 -1.66
N ALA A 44 -5.74 7.20 -1.56
CA ALA A 44 -5.18 6.60 -0.36
C ALA A 44 -4.24 5.44 -0.68
N VAL A 45 -3.32 5.22 0.25
CA VAL A 45 -2.53 4.00 0.32
C VAL A 45 -3.23 3.08 1.32
N LEU A 46 -3.62 1.90 0.85
CA LEU A 46 -4.31 0.87 1.60
C LEU A 46 -3.37 -0.32 1.81
N GLN A 47 -3.52 -1.03 2.93
CA GLN A 47 -2.92 -2.34 3.13
C GLN A 47 -3.98 -3.43 2.98
N ILE A 48 -3.80 -4.33 2.02
CA ILE A 48 -4.72 -5.41 1.68
C ILE A 48 -3.93 -6.72 1.63
N GLN A 49 -4.29 -7.69 2.49
CA GLN A 49 -3.59 -8.99 2.59
C GLN A 49 -2.05 -8.89 2.75
N GLY A 50 -1.57 -7.81 3.36
CA GLY A 50 -0.15 -7.54 3.53
C GLY A 50 0.52 -6.80 2.37
N SER A 51 -0.16 -6.60 1.24
CA SER A 51 0.30 -5.78 0.11
C SER A 51 -0.21 -4.35 0.22
N GLN A 52 0.64 -3.38 -0.15
CA GLN A 52 0.22 -1.98 -0.24
C GLN A 52 -0.39 -1.70 -1.61
N VAL A 53 -1.54 -1.04 -1.63
CA VAL A 53 -2.30 -0.70 -2.83
C VAL A 53 -2.61 0.79 -2.80
N ARG A 54 -2.35 1.49 -3.92
CA ARG A 54 -2.81 2.86 -4.10
C ARG A 54 -4.16 2.83 -4.82
N ALA A 55 -5.15 3.51 -4.27
CA ALA A 55 -6.50 3.56 -4.84
C ALA A 55 -7.10 4.96 -4.71
N LYS A 56 -8.02 5.29 -5.62
CA LYS A 56 -8.90 6.44 -5.48
C LYS A 56 -10.01 6.13 -4.47
N LEU A 57 -10.34 7.10 -3.66
CA LEU A 57 -11.42 7.00 -2.68
C LEU A 57 -12.70 7.63 -3.23
N GLU A 58 -13.80 6.90 -3.14
CA GLU A 58 -15.15 7.41 -3.46
C GLU A 58 -15.80 8.08 -2.23
N THR A 59 -15.27 7.80 -1.04
CA THR A 59 -15.75 8.31 0.24
C THR A 59 -14.57 8.75 1.09
N PRO A 60 -14.69 9.83 1.89
CA PRO A 60 -13.63 10.25 2.79
C PRO A 60 -13.35 9.16 3.83
N LEU A 61 -12.09 8.73 3.93
CA LEU A 61 -11.62 7.76 4.91
C LEU A 61 -10.54 8.37 5.79
N GLN A 62 -10.28 7.73 6.94
CA GLN A 62 -9.25 8.16 7.88
C GLN A 62 -8.07 7.18 7.92
N PRO A 63 -6.82 7.64 8.08
CA PRO A 63 -5.69 6.76 8.38
C PRO A 63 -5.96 5.88 9.61
N GLY A 64 -5.60 4.60 9.54
CA GLY A 64 -5.89 3.59 10.55
C GLY A 64 -7.28 2.96 10.44
N GLN A 65 -8.19 3.51 9.63
CA GLN A 65 -9.52 2.95 9.45
C GLN A 65 -9.45 1.59 8.74
N THR A 66 -10.09 0.59 9.32
CA THR A 66 -10.26 -0.73 8.69
C THR A 66 -11.67 -0.84 8.14
N THR A 67 -11.80 -1.13 6.84
CA THR A 67 -13.11 -1.31 6.20
C THR A 67 -13.02 -2.31 5.04
N THR A 68 -14.17 -2.68 4.48
CA THR A 68 -14.26 -3.46 3.25
C THR A 68 -14.34 -2.53 2.04
N PHE A 69 -13.60 -2.89 1.00
CA PHE A 69 -13.55 -2.18 -0.27
C PHE A 69 -14.03 -3.12 -1.36
N GLN A 70 -14.78 -2.60 -2.32
CA GLN A 70 -15.06 -3.33 -3.56
C GLN A 70 -14.06 -2.88 -4.62
N VAL A 71 -13.45 -3.83 -5.30
CA VAL A 71 -12.53 -3.55 -6.40
C VAL A 71 -13.32 -3.05 -7.58
N GLN A 72 -13.09 -1.80 -7.96
CA GLN A 72 -13.68 -1.24 -9.18
C GLN A 72 -12.91 -1.75 -10.40
N PRO A 73 -13.58 -1.95 -11.56
CA PRO A 73 -12.88 -2.22 -12.81
C PRO A 73 -11.91 -1.07 -13.10
N ALA A 74 -10.72 -1.39 -13.65
CA ALA A 74 -9.84 -0.36 -14.16
C ALA A 74 -10.62 0.44 -15.21
N SER A 75 -10.81 1.74 -14.98
CA SER A 75 -11.45 2.60 -15.96
C SER A 75 -10.68 2.42 -17.28
N PRO A 76 -11.36 2.12 -18.40
CA PRO A 76 -10.68 2.15 -19.69
C PRO A 76 -10.04 3.54 -19.80
N ALA A 77 -8.73 3.59 -20.06
CA ALA A 77 -8.08 4.82 -20.42
C ALA A 77 -8.75 5.28 -21.73
N GLU A 78 -9.61 6.30 -21.63
CA GLU A 78 -10.23 6.95 -22.78
C GLU A 78 -9.22 7.89 -23.45
#